data_AF-A0A7C6ZX78-F1
#
_entry.id   AF-A0A7C6ZX78-F1
#
_cell.length_a   1.000
_cell.length_b   1.000
_cell.length_c   1.000
_cell.angle_alpha   90.00
_cell.angle_beta   90.00
_cell.angle_gamma   90.00
#
_symmetry.space_group_name_H-M   'P 1'
#
loop_
_entity.id
_entity.type
_entity.pdbx_description
1 polymer ?
#
loop_
_entity_poly.entity_id
_entity_poly.type
_entity_poly.pdbx_seq_one_letter_code
_entity_poly.pdbx_strand_id
1 'polypeptide(L)' 'TDFVKLAEAFGACGFNLTRKEDTESVIREALSLNKTVVINCEINRDLKVWPMVPPGAPLEEVLTGD' A
#
# COMPACT_ATOMS: atom_id res chain seq x y z
N THR A 1 -1.04 -15.37 4.14
CA THR A 1 -0.95 -15.86 2.75
C THR A 1 0.23 -15.21 2.09
N ASP A 2 1.00 -15.95 1.31
CA ASP A 2 2.11 -15.38 0.53
C ASP A 2 1.57 -14.84 -0.80
N PHE A 3 1.48 -13.52 -0.93
CA PHE A 3 0.96 -12.85 -2.13
C PHE A 3 1.94 -12.92 -3.31
N VAL A 4 3.24 -13.06 -3.05
CA VAL A 4 4.25 -13.22 -4.10
C VAL A 4 4.07 -14.58 -4.76
N LYS A 5 3.97 -15.64 -3.96
CA LYS A 5 3.71 -17.01 -4.47
C LYS A 5 2.37 -17.11 -5.19
N LEU A 6 1.36 -16.40 -4.70
CA LEU A 6 0.07 -16.33 -5.38
C LEU A 6 0.23 -15.67 -6.76
N ALA A 7 0.87 -14.51 -6.85
CA ALA A 7 1.11 -13.83 -8.12
C ALA A 7 1.86 -14.73 -9.13
N GLU A 8 2.93 -15.38 -8.68
CA GLU A 8 3.71 -16.33 -9.48
C GLU A 8 2.85 -17.49 -10.01
N ALA A 9 1.97 -18.06 -9.18
CA ALA A 9 1.07 -19.15 -9.58
C ALA A 9 0.07 -18.74 -10.67
N PHE A 10 -0.28 -17.45 -10.74
CA PHE A 10 -1.14 -16.88 -11.79
C PHE A 10 -0.36 -16.29 -12.97
N GLY A 11 0.96 -16.49 -13.03
CA GLY A 11 1.82 -16.00 -14.12
C GLY A 11 2.19 -14.52 -14.03
N ALA A 12 1.94 -13.88 -12.88
CA ALA A 12 2.37 -12.52 -12.59
C ALA A 12 3.70 -12.49 -11.82
N CYS A 13 4.32 -11.33 -11.74
CA CYS A 13 5.48 -11.09 -10.88
C CYS A 13 5.03 -10.59 -9.51
N GLY A 14 5.60 -11.14 -8.44
CA GLY A 14 5.33 -10.68 -7.07
C GLY A 14 6.52 -9.93 -6.48
N PHE A 15 6.25 -8.88 -5.71
CA PHE A 15 7.23 -8.20 -4.86
C PHE A 15 6.70 -8.07 -3.42
N ASN A 16 7.60 -8.13 -2.43
CA ASN A 16 7.33 -7.70 -1.07
C ASN A 16 8.04 -6.36 -0.83
N LEU A 17 7.27 -5.35 -0.40
CA LEU A 17 7.77 -4.04 0.00
C LEU A 17 7.50 -3.87 1.49
N THR A 18 8.52 -4.13 2.31
CA THR A 18 8.42 -4.13 3.79
C THR A 18 9.10 -2.92 4.43
N ARG A 19 9.87 -2.15 3.66
CA ARG A 19 10.60 -0.98 4.11
C ARG A 19 10.24 0.22 3.25
N LYS A 20 10.03 1.37 3.89
CA LYS A 20 9.63 2.60 3.20
C LYS A 20 10.71 3.09 2.25
N GLU A 21 11.98 2.93 2.61
CA GLU A 21 13.14 3.35 1.80
C GLU A 21 13.20 2.66 0.43
N ASP A 22 12.66 1.45 0.33
CA ASP A 22 12.70 0.62 -0.89
C ASP A 22 11.53 0.94 -1.85
N THR A 23 10.63 1.85 -1.49
CA THR A 23 9.41 2.14 -2.27
C THR A 23 9.75 2.59 -3.69
N GLU A 24 10.69 3.53 -3.83
CA GLU A 24 11.04 4.10 -5.12
C GLU A 24 11.69 3.08 -6.05
N SER A 25 12.60 2.25 -5.52
CA SER A 25 13.30 1.24 -6.32
C SER A 25 12.34 0.14 -6.78
N VAL A 26 11.51 -0.39 -5.88
CA VAL A 26 10.54 -1.46 -6.18
C VAL A 26 9.50 -0.99 -7.20
N ILE A 27 8.98 0.24 -7.06
CA ILE A 27 8.00 0.78 -8.02
C ILE A 27 8.65 0.98 -9.40
N ARG A 28 9.88 1.50 -9.46
CA ARG A 28 10.60 1.65 -10.73
C ARG A 28 10.86 0.32 -11.42
N GLU A 29 11.29 -0.69 -10.66
CA GLU A 29 11.47 -2.05 -11.18
C GLU A 29 10.13 -2.59 -11.70
N ALA A 30 9.06 -2.55 -10.91
CA ALA A 30 7.74 -3.01 -11.30
C ALA A 30 7.20 -2.35 -12.57
N LEU A 31 7.40 -1.04 -12.73
CA LEU A 31 6.98 -0.29 -13.93
C LEU A 31 7.85 -0.58 -15.15
N SER A 32 9.13 -0.92 -14.97
CA SER A 32 10.03 -1.30 -16.07
C SER A 32 9.70 -2.67 -16.65
N LEU A 33 8.98 -3.50 -15.88
CA LEU A 33 8.59 -4.83 -16.27
C LEU A 33 7.36 -4.78 -17.18
N ASN A 34 7.49 -5.22 -18.42
CA ASN A 34 6.38 -5.36 -19.37
C ASN A 34 5.52 -6.62 -19.07
N LYS A 35 5.09 -6.80 -17.82
CA LYS A 35 4.30 -7.94 -17.32
C LYS A 35 3.38 -7.49 -16.19
N THR A 36 2.37 -8.30 -15.86
CA THR A 36 1.52 -8.08 -14.69
C THR A 36 2.36 -8.21 -13.40
N VAL A 37 2.22 -7.23 -12.50
CA VAL A 37 2.95 -7.19 -11.23
C VAL A 37 1.96 -7.04 -10.06
N VAL A 38 2.19 -7.79 -8.99
CA VAL A 38 1.53 -7.65 -7.68
C VAL A 38 2.60 -7.26 -6.67
N ILE A 39 2.39 -6.14 -5.97
CA ILE A 39 3.27 -5.68 -4.91
C ILE A 39 2.51 -5.81 -3.59
N ASN A 40 2.99 -6.67 -2.69
CA ASN A 40 2.57 -6.69 -1.30
C ASN A 40 3.29 -5.56 -0.55
N CYS A 41 2.61 -4.43 -0.39
CA CYS A 41 3.13 -3.26 0.32
C CYS A 41 2.67 -3.30 1.78
N GLU A 42 3.61 -3.55 2.69
CA GLU A 42 3.33 -3.60 4.13
C GLU A 42 3.37 -2.19 4.72
N ILE A 43 2.27 -1.80 5.35
CA ILE A 43 2.13 -0.52 6.07
C ILE A 43 1.70 -0.78 7.50
N ASN A 44 1.93 0.20 8.39
CA ASN A 44 1.44 0.10 9.76
C ASN A 44 -0.10 0.11 9.76
N ARG A 45 -0.70 -0.89 10.41
CA ARG A 45 -2.13 -1.12 10.51
C ARG A 45 -2.86 -0.07 11.34
N ASP A 46 -2.14 0.69 12.17
CA ASP A 46 -2.69 1.75 13.01
C ASP A 46 -2.73 3.12 12.30
N LEU A 47 -2.26 3.19 11.04
CA LEU A 47 -2.37 4.40 10.24
C LEU A 47 -3.85 4.72 9.97
N LYS A 48 -4.19 5.99 10.14
CA LYS A 48 -5.55 6.50 9.93
C LYS A 48 -5.58 7.43 8.73
N VAL A 49 -6.75 7.52 8.11
CA VAL A 49 -7.03 8.51 7.07
C VAL A 49 -7.45 9.80 7.76
N TRP A 50 -6.77 10.89 7.40
CA TRP A 50 -7.04 12.23 7.91
C TRP A 50 -7.19 13.22 6.74
N PRO A 51 -7.94 14.33 6.90
CA PRO A 51 -8.79 14.65 8.05
C PRO A 51 -10.03 13.75 8.13
N MET A 52 -10.67 13.69 9.30
CA MET A 52 -11.89 12.90 9.52
C MET A 52 -12.92 13.67 10.35
N VAL A 53 -14.19 13.65 9.94
CA VAL A 53 -15.31 14.16 10.76
C VAL A 53 -15.93 12.97 11.51
N PRO A 54 -16.04 13.01 12.85
CA PRO A 54 -16.70 11.96 13.62
C PRO A 54 -18.17 11.78 13.21
N PRO A 55 -18.73 10.55 13.31
CA PRO A 55 -20.15 10.32 13.03
C PRO A 55 -21.04 11.22 13.89
N GLY A 56 -21.90 12.00 13.24
CA GLY A 56 -22.84 12.91 13.92
C GLY A 56 -22.27 14.28 14.32
N ALA A 57 -20.99 14.53 14.08
CA ALA A 57 -20.37 15.83 14.32
C ALA A 57 -20.56 16.79 13.12
N PRO A 58 -20.60 18.11 13.34
CA PRO A 58 -20.60 19.10 12.28
C PRO A 58 -19.22 19.19 11.59
N LEU A 59 -19.17 19.77 10.40
CA LEU A 59 -17.94 19.84 9.58
C LEU A 59 -16.82 20.64 10.27
N GLU A 60 -17.17 21.57 11.14
CA GLU A 60 -16.23 22.38 11.90
C GLU A 60 -15.44 21.56 12.94
N GLU A 61 -15.94 20.38 13.34
CA GLU A 61 -15.30 19.45 14.29
C GLU A 61 -14.44 18.39 13.56
N VAL A 62 -13.69 18.83 12.55
CA VAL A 62 -12.71 17.98 11.87
C VAL A 62 -11.58 17.58 12.82
N LEU A 63 -11.33 16.28 12.91
CA LEU A 63 -10.11 15.74 13.48
C LEU A 63 -8.99 15.80 12.44
N THR A 64 -7.91 16.49 12.78
CA THR A 64 -6.64 16.44 12.07
C THR A 64 -5.73 15.43 12.76
N GLY A 65 -5.04 14.59 11.98
CA GLY A 65 -3.94 13.80 12.53
C GLY A 65 -2.78 14.70 12.92
N ASP A 66 -1.98 14.27 13.90
CA ASP A 66 -0.61 14.77 14.06
C ASP A 66 0.28 14.29 12.90
#